data_AF-A0A7H4NAK3-F1
#
_entry.id   AF-A0A7H4NAK3-F1
#
_cell.length_a   1.000
_cell.length_b   1.000
_cell.length_c   1.000
_cell.angle_alpha   90.00
_cell.angle_beta   90.00
_cell.angle_gamma   90.00
#
_symmetry.space_group_name_H-M   'P 1'
#
loop_
_entity.id
_entity.type
_entity.pdbx_description
1 polymer ?
#
loop_
_entity_poly.entity_id
_entity_poly.type
_entity_poly.pdbx_seq_one_letter_code
_entity_poly.pdbx_strand_id
1 'polypeptide(L)' 'MTYDLPQQKGEKQSLKVPQGAEVLLEAALPNLSAAQRRALMVKTALPAGYPLSGDNDAQQFWQRLNLPAAYAMANKAH' A
#
# COMPACT_ATOMS: atom_id res chain seq x y z
N MET A 1 17.60 5.85 10.42
CA MET A 1 18.82 5.06 10.11
C MET A 1 18.44 3.99 9.10
N THR A 2 18.62 4.29 7.81
CA THR A 2 18.69 3.25 6.76
C THR A 2 20.16 2.87 6.74
N TYR A 3 20.50 1.60 6.94
CA TYR A 3 21.86 1.07 7.14
C TYR A 3 22.79 1.24 5.92
N ASP A 4 22.92 2.45 5.39
CA ASP A 4 23.64 2.81 4.16
C ASP A 4 23.22 2.00 2.91
N LEU A 5 22.10 1.28 2.99
CA LEU A 5 21.60 0.45 1.90
C LEU A 5 21.12 1.35 0.76
N PRO A 6 21.68 1.22 -0.46
CA PRO A 6 21.26 2.01 -1.59
C PRO A 6 19.78 1.71 -1.88
N GLN A 7 18.97 2.76 -2.03
CA GLN A 7 17.62 2.59 -2.58
C GLN A 7 17.78 1.93 -3.95
N GLN A 8 17.32 0.69 -4.06
CA GLN A 8 17.24 0.04 -5.36
C GLN A 8 16.21 0.83 -6.15
N LYS A 9 16.66 1.55 -7.18
CA LYS A 9 15.79 2.08 -8.24
C LYS A 9 15.29 0.90 -9.08
N GLY A 10 14.58 -0.02 -8.44
CA GLY A 10 13.84 -1.07 -9.11
C GLY A 10 12.64 -0.45 -9.81
N GLU A 11 12.18 -1.12 -10.86
CA GLU A 11 10.95 -0.79 -11.56
C GLU A 11 9.82 -0.42 -10.59
N LYS A 12 8.90 0.44 -11.03
CA LYS A 12 7.69 0.81 -10.29
C LYS A 12 6.81 -0.44 -10.11
N GLN A 13 7.21 -1.35 -9.23
CA GLN A 13 6.43 -2.52 -8.88
C GLN A 13 5.19 -2.03 -8.16
N SER A 14 4.07 -2.24 -8.82
CA SER A 14 2.74 -2.07 -8.25
C SER A 14 2.67 -2.84 -6.94
N LEU A 15 2.20 -2.17 -5.89
CA LEU A 15 2.04 -2.80 -4.58
C LEU A 15 1.07 -3.97 -4.69
N LYS A 16 1.51 -5.18 -4.33
CA LYS A 16 0.60 -6.30 -4.09
C LYS A 16 -0.01 -6.11 -2.70
N VAL A 17 -1.27 -5.66 -2.65
CA VAL A 17 -1.96 -5.45 -1.36
C VAL A 17 -2.14 -6.81 -0.67
N PRO A 18 -1.64 -6.97 0.57
CA PRO A 18 -1.83 -8.19 1.35
C PRO A 18 -3.30 -8.57 1.45
N GLN A 19 -3.58 -9.87 1.48
CA GLN A 19 -4.94 -10.34 1.75
C GLN A 19 -5.35 -9.90 3.16
N GLY A 20 -6.55 -9.31 3.29
CA GLY A 20 -7.09 -8.82 4.56
C GLY A 20 -6.68 -7.39 4.91
N ALA A 21 -5.78 -6.76 4.15
CA ALA A 21 -5.42 -5.36 4.36
C ALA A 21 -6.64 -4.44 4.17
N GLU A 22 -7.59 -4.79 3.30
CA GLU A 22 -8.85 -4.06 3.08
C GLU A 22 -9.60 -3.73 4.36
N VAL A 23 -9.54 -4.62 5.37
CA VAL A 23 -10.24 -4.48 6.65
C VAL A 23 -9.76 -3.23 7.40
N LEU A 24 -8.52 -2.81 7.21
CA LEU A 24 -7.96 -1.60 7.82
C LEU A 24 -8.67 -0.31 7.37
N LEU A 25 -9.31 -0.32 6.19
CA LEU A 25 -10.14 0.78 5.70
C LEU A 25 -11.64 0.52 5.84
N GLU A 26 -12.07 -0.61 6.39
CA GLU A 26 -13.49 -0.97 6.46
C GLU A 26 -14.30 0.01 7.31
N ALA A 27 -13.83 0.25 8.53
CA ALA A 27 -14.51 1.15 9.47
C ALA A 27 -14.49 2.61 8.99
N ALA A 28 -13.43 3.00 8.26
CA ALA A 28 -13.25 4.36 7.78
C ALA A 28 -14.00 4.63 6.46
N LEU A 29 -14.14 3.62 5.60
CA LEU A 29 -14.75 3.70 4.27
C LEU A 29 -15.78 2.57 4.08
N PRO A 30 -16.86 2.52 4.89
CA PRO A 30 -17.81 1.41 4.91
C PRO A 30 -18.59 1.26 3.60
N ASN A 31 -18.73 2.34 2.84
CA ASN A 31 -19.45 2.36 1.56
C ASN A 31 -18.62 1.80 0.39
N LEU A 32 -17.35 1.46 0.62
CA LEU A 32 -16.47 0.90 -0.42
C LEU A 32 -16.34 -0.62 -0.28
N SER A 33 -16.51 -1.31 -1.40
CA SER A 33 -16.20 -2.74 -1.51
C SER A 33 -14.74 -3.03 -1.17
N ALA A 34 -14.44 -4.25 -0.75
CA ALA A 34 -13.07 -4.70 -0.48
C ALA A 34 -12.13 -4.43 -1.68
N ALA A 35 -12.61 -4.65 -2.91
CA ALA A 35 -11.85 -4.39 -4.12
C ALA A 35 -11.51 -2.89 -4.31
N GLN A 36 -12.47 -1.99 -4.02
CA GLN A 36 -12.24 -0.54 -4.09
C GLN A 36 -11.26 -0.07 -3.01
N ARG A 37 -11.37 -0.60 -1.78
CA ARG A 37 -10.41 -0.32 -0.69
C ARG A 37 -8.99 -0.75 -1.08
N ARG A 38 -8.83 -1.93 -1.68
CA ARG A 38 -7.54 -2.41 -2.19
C ARG A 38 -7.01 -1.55 -3.33
N ALA A 39 -7.87 -1.13 -4.26
CA ALA A 39 -7.48 -0.23 -5.35
C ALA A 39 -6.96 1.11 -4.83
N LEU A 40 -7.58 1.68 -3.79
CA LEU A 40 -7.08 2.89 -3.13
C LEU A 40 -5.71 2.67 -2.48
N MET A 41 -5.51 1.54 -1.80
CA MET A 41 -4.22 1.18 -1.21
C MET A 41 -3.12 1.04 -2.27
N VAL A 42 -3.41 0.45 -3.43
CA VAL A 42 -2.45 0.38 -4.55
C VAL A 42 -2.11 1.78 -5.06
N LYS A 43 -3.12 2.63 -5.28
CA LYS A 43 -2.94 3.98 -5.84
C LYS A 43 -2.16 4.92 -4.92
N THR A 44 -2.28 4.72 -3.62
CA THR A 44 -1.66 5.57 -2.59
C THR A 44 -0.43 4.93 -1.97
N ALA A 45 -0.03 3.75 -2.46
CA ALA A 45 1.14 3.03 -2.00
C ALA A 45 2.41 3.89 -2.08
N LEU A 46 3.27 3.75 -1.09
CA LEU A 46 4.59 4.37 -1.11
C LEU A 46 5.43 3.80 -2.27
N PRO A 47 6.37 4.59 -2.83
CA PRO A 47 7.27 4.13 -3.88
C PRO A 47 8.01 2.84 -3.52
N ALA A 48 8.27 2.01 -4.52
CA ALA A 48 9.14 0.84 -4.38
C ALA A 48 10.60 1.26 -4.15
N GLY A 49 11.47 0.30 -3.81
CA GLY A 49 12.91 0.52 -3.68
C GLY A 49 13.47 0.45 -2.26
N TYR A 50 12.69 -0.07 -1.30
CA TYR A 50 13.22 -0.47 0.00
C TYR A 50 13.72 -1.92 -0.06
N PRO A 51 14.89 -2.25 0.52
CA PRO A 51 15.52 -3.57 0.40
C PRO A 51 14.72 -4.72 1.06
N LEU A 52 13.66 -4.40 1.81
CA LEU A 52 12.74 -5.37 2.43
C LEU A 52 11.47 -5.62 1.60
N SER A 53 11.48 -5.20 0.34
CA SER A 53 10.36 -5.26 -0.58
C SER A 53 10.72 -6.20 -1.74
N GLY A 54 10.44 -7.48 -1.59
CA GLY A 54 10.56 -8.47 -2.67
C GLY A 54 9.31 -9.35 -2.78
N ASP A 55 9.32 -10.28 -3.73
CA ASP A 55 8.08 -10.82 -4.32
C ASP A 55 7.44 -12.03 -3.58
N ASN A 56 7.91 -12.40 -2.38
CA ASN A 56 7.36 -13.55 -1.65
C ASN A 56 6.27 -13.17 -0.61
N ASP A 57 5.46 -14.15 -0.19
CA ASP A 57 4.37 -13.93 0.78
C ASP A 57 4.84 -13.44 2.16
N ALA A 58 6.09 -13.71 2.56
CA ALA A 58 6.65 -13.13 3.78
C ALA A 58 6.98 -11.62 3.63
N GLN A 59 7.01 -11.13 2.39
CA GLN A 59 7.31 -9.75 2.01
C GLN A 59 6.07 -9.07 1.42
N GLN A 60 4.88 -9.32 2.00
CA GLN A 60 3.58 -8.76 1.62
C GLN A 60 3.48 -7.21 1.65
N PHE A 61 4.59 -6.49 1.79
CA PHE A 61 4.71 -5.04 1.58
C PHE A 61 3.79 -4.17 2.45
N TRP A 62 3.42 -4.65 3.65
CA TRP A 62 2.64 -3.89 4.64
C TRP A 62 3.21 -2.49 4.90
N GLN A 63 4.53 -2.36 4.89
CA GLN A 63 5.25 -1.09 5.07
C GLN A 63 4.98 -0.06 3.96
N ARG A 64 4.47 -0.48 2.79
CA ARG A 64 4.15 0.41 1.67
C ARG A 64 2.71 0.90 1.68
N LEU A 65 1.85 0.34 2.55
CA LEU A 65 0.47 0.79 2.69
C LEU A 65 0.42 2.17 3.32
N ASN A 66 -0.22 3.12 2.63
CA ASN A 66 -0.45 4.47 3.14
C ASN A 66 -1.95 4.66 3.42
N LEU A 67 -2.41 4.19 4.59
CA LEU A 67 -3.82 4.27 4.97
C LEU A 67 -4.34 5.72 5.07
N PRO A 68 -3.61 6.68 5.65
CA PRO A 68 -4.05 8.07 5.68
C PRO A 68 -4.23 8.67 4.28
N ALA A 69 -3.30 8.40 3.34
CA ALA A 69 -3.44 8.86 1.97
C ALA A 69 -4.60 8.16 1.23
N ALA A 70 -4.80 6.86 1.46
CA ALA A 70 -5.93 6.11 0.90
C ALA A 70 -7.27 6.70 1.35
N TYR A 71 -7.41 6.99 2.64
CA TYR A 71 -8.59 7.64 3.21
C TYR A 71 -8.80 9.05 2.66
N ALA A 72 -7.75 9.87 2.64
CA ALA A 72 -7.83 11.22 2.09
C ALA A 72 -8.18 11.23 0.60
N MET A 73 -7.67 10.28 -0.19
CA MET A 73 -8.01 10.15 -1.61
C MET A 73 -9.48 9.75 -1.81
N ALA A 74 -10.01 8.85 -0.98
CA ALA A 74 -11.42 8.48 -1.03
C ALA A 74 -12.35 9.67 -0.73
N ASN A 75 -12.00 10.48 0.27
CA ASN A 75 -12.80 11.64 0.66
C ASN A 75 -12.65 12.84 -0.28
N LYS A 76 -11.54 12.94 -1.03
CA LYS A 76 -11.35 13.97 -2.07
C LYS A 76 -12.08 13.64 -3.38
N ALA A 77 -12.52 12.40 -3.56
CA ALA A 77 -13.28 11.99 -4.74
C ALA A 77 -14.78 12.31 -4.64
N HIS A 78 -15.21 12.92 -3.53
CA HIS A 78 -16.55 13.46 -3.28
C HIS A 78 -16.51 14.99 -3.27
#